data_AF-A0AAY5JWU5-F1
#
_entry.id   AF-A0AAY5JWU5-F1
#
_cell.length_a   1.000
_cell.length_b   1.000
_cell.length_c   1.000
_cell.angle_alpha   90.00
_cell.angle_beta   90.00
_cell.angle_gamma   90.00
#
_symmetry.space_group_name_H-M   'P 1'
#
loop_
_entity.id
_entity.type
_entity.pdbx_description
1 polymer ?
#
loop_
_entity_poly.entity_id
_entity_poly.type
_entity_poly.pdbx_seq_one_letter_code
_entity_poly.pdbx_strand_id
1 'polypeptide(L)'
;MMDLSLLQALEREKVLEVLQRDKLLRSAEEERIRRLKMELQEIRRKGAKSFSRQYSERTCARCQRPLGKFWNSGAVCRGCSHRICSKCRVGVSTLDWKCTVCHAYREVKIKSGEWFLEEKAKKYPPDAENCETTGEKLLMSYQRLSHIAVVPPTPPPSYDAPPFNRLAVREIRIVHETQRETGEGEAS
;
A
#
# COMPACT_ATOMS: atom_id res chain seq x y z
N MET A 1 16.25 -16.99 -6.14
CA MET A 1 15.06 -16.43 -6.82
C MET A 1 13.94 -17.43 -6.61
N MET A 2 12.79 -17.02 -6.07
CA MET A 2 11.66 -17.96 -5.89
C MET A 2 11.02 -18.23 -7.26
N ASP A 3 10.68 -19.48 -7.54
CA ASP A 3 10.05 -19.92 -8.80
C ASP A 3 8.70 -20.60 -8.50
N LEU A 4 7.66 -20.20 -9.22
CA LEU A 4 6.29 -20.74 -9.11
C LEU A 4 6.02 -21.83 -10.17
N SER A 5 7.03 -22.27 -10.92
CA SER A 5 6.92 -23.33 -11.94
C SER A 5 6.46 -24.68 -11.36
N LEU A 6 6.77 -24.94 -10.09
CA LEU A 6 6.42 -26.17 -9.36
C LEU A 6 4.96 -26.21 -8.87
N LEU A 7 4.25 -25.07 -8.90
CA LEU A 7 2.82 -25.00 -8.52
C LEU A 7 1.93 -25.46 -9.68
N GLN A 8 0.79 -26.06 -9.35
CA GLN A 8 -0.25 -26.33 -10.35
C GLN A 8 -0.77 -25.02 -10.95
N ALA A 9 -1.29 -25.07 -12.17
CA ALA A 9 -1.74 -23.88 -12.90
C ALA A 9 -2.75 -23.05 -12.09
N LEU A 10 -3.73 -23.71 -11.47
CA LEU A 10 -4.76 -23.04 -10.65
C LEU A 10 -4.18 -22.41 -9.37
N GLU A 11 -3.27 -23.11 -8.68
CA GLU A 11 -2.62 -22.59 -7.47
C GLU A 11 -1.77 -21.35 -7.81
N ARG A 12 -1.01 -21.44 -8.90
CA ARG A 12 -0.19 -20.33 -9.41
C ARG A 12 -1.05 -19.12 -9.73
N GLU A 13 -2.17 -19.32 -10.43
CA GLU A 13 -3.09 -18.23 -10.77
C GLU A 13 -3.62 -17.54 -9.51
N LYS A 14 -3.98 -18.30 -8.47
CA LYS A 14 -4.40 -17.73 -7.18
C LYS A 14 -3.29 -16.95 -6.47
N VAL A 15 -2.05 -17.42 -6.52
CA VAL A 15 -0.91 -16.66 -5.98
C VAL A 15 -0.73 -15.35 -6.74
N LEU A 16 -0.77 -15.37 -8.09
CA LEU A 16 -0.62 -14.17 -8.91
C LEU A 16 -1.75 -13.16 -8.67
N GLU A 17 -3.00 -13.61 -8.52
CA GLU A 17 -4.12 -12.73 -8.18
C GLU A 17 -3.89 -12.02 -6.82
N VAL A 18 -3.38 -12.73 -5.81
CA VAL A 18 -3.07 -12.15 -4.50
C VAL A 18 -1.97 -11.10 -4.61
N LEU A 19 -0.89 -11.40 -5.34
CA LEU A 19 0.20 -10.45 -5.56
C LEU A 19 -0.28 -9.20 -6.31
N GLN A 20 -1.14 -9.36 -7.31
CA GLN A 20 -1.69 -8.22 -8.05
C GLN A 20 -2.54 -7.31 -7.15
N ARG A 21 -3.37 -7.90 -6.27
CA ARG A 21 -4.14 -7.14 -5.28
C ARG A 21 -3.23 -6.44 -4.27
N ASP A 22 -2.19 -7.11 -3.77
CA ASP A 22 -1.19 -6.49 -2.89
C ASP A 22 -0.50 -5.30 -3.55
N LYS A 23 -0.08 -5.44 -4.82
CA LYS A 23 0.53 -4.33 -5.59
C LYS A 23 -0.39 -3.11 -5.67
N LEU A 24 -1.68 -3.32 -5.93
CA LEU A 24 -2.66 -2.22 -5.97
C LEU A 24 -2.81 -1.54 -4.60
N LEU A 25 -2.88 -2.32 -3.53
CA LEU A 25 -2.96 -1.79 -2.16
C LEU A 25 -1.71 -0.99 -1.78
N ARG A 26 -0.52 -1.52 -2.09
CA ARG A 26 0.76 -0.83 -1.87
C ARG A 26 0.83 0.49 -2.62
N SER A 27 0.43 0.52 -3.89
CA SER A 27 0.41 1.75 -4.69
C SER A 27 -0.55 2.80 -4.11
N ALA A 28 -1.75 2.39 -3.68
CA ALA A 28 -2.70 3.28 -3.03
C ALA A 28 -2.17 3.84 -1.70
N GLU A 29 -1.46 3.01 -0.94
CA GLU A 29 -0.82 3.38 0.32
C GLU A 29 0.35 4.35 0.11
N GLU A 30 1.20 4.12 -0.89
CA GLU A 30 2.29 5.03 -1.28
C GLU A 30 1.74 6.42 -1.64
N GLU A 31 0.65 6.47 -2.39
CA GLU A 31 -0.02 7.70 -2.77
C GLU A 31 -0.65 8.41 -1.55
N ARG A 32 -1.22 7.66 -0.61
CA ARG A 32 -1.68 8.20 0.69
C ARG A 32 -0.53 8.78 1.50
N ILE A 33 0.60 8.07 1.61
CA ILE A 33 1.80 8.54 2.33
C ILE A 33 2.37 9.78 1.65
N ARG A 34 2.38 9.83 0.31
CA ARG A 34 2.82 11.00 -0.44
C ARG A 34 2.01 12.24 -0.07
N ARG A 35 0.68 12.14 0.01
CA ARG A 35 -0.19 13.24 0.45
C ARG A 35 0.13 13.71 1.87
N LEU A 36 0.30 12.79 2.82
CA LEU A 36 0.72 13.12 4.19
C LEU A 36 2.06 13.89 4.22
N LYS A 37 3.02 13.46 3.40
CA LYS A 37 4.32 14.15 3.28
C LYS A 37 4.17 15.54 2.67
N MET A 38 3.30 15.74 1.69
CA MET A 38 3.02 17.07 1.13
C MET A 38 2.41 18.02 2.18
N GLU A 39 1.44 17.54 2.96
CA GLU A 39 0.84 18.33 4.04
C GLU A 39 1.88 18.77 5.08
N LEU A 40 2.80 17.87 5.45
CA LEU A 40 3.91 18.19 6.33
C LEU A 40 4.84 19.25 5.73
N GLN A 41 5.15 19.17 4.42
CA GLN A 41 5.95 20.17 3.74
C GLN A 41 5.26 21.54 3.73
N GLU A 42 3.94 21.58 3.57
CA GLU A 42 3.18 22.83 3.64
C GLU A 42 3.22 23.44 5.04
N ILE A 43 3.09 22.63 6.10
CA ILE A 43 3.24 23.10 7.49
C ILE A 43 4.65 23.66 7.74
N ARG A 44 5.69 23.04 7.15
CA ARG A 44 7.08 23.54 7.22
C ARG A 44 7.24 24.88 6.50
N ARG A 45 6.70 24.99 5.29
CA ARG A 45 6.79 26.19 4.44
C ARG A 45 6.12 27.39 5.08
N LYS A 46 4.93 27.22 5.68
CA LYS A 46 4.21 28.29 6.41
C LYS A 46 5.04 28.91 7.55
N GLY A 47 6.00 28.18 8.10
CA GLY A 47 6.89 28.68 9.14
C GLY A 47 8.22 29.27 8.66
N ALA A 48 8.55 29.14 7.37
CA ALA A 48 9.83 29.57 6.82
C ALA A 48 9.92 31.11 6.72
N LYS A 49 11.04 31.68 7.16
CA LYS A 49 11.26 33.13 7.10
C LYS A 49 11.29 33.59 5.63
N SER A 50 10.43 34.54 5.30
CA SER A 50 10.54 35.29 4.04
C SER A 50 11.71 36.28 4.11
N PHE A 51 12.56 36.30 3.09
CA PHE A 51 13.68 37.25 2.98
C PHE A 51 13.23 38.72 2.88
N SER A 52 11.95 38.96 2.54
CA SER A 52 11.39 40.30 2.35
C SER A 52 11.00 41.03 3.64
N ARG A 53 10.95 40.33 4.78
CA ARG A 53 10.49 40.91 6.06
C ARG A 53 11.66 41.15 7.01
N GLN A 54 11.66 42.33 7.64
CA GLN A 54 12.47 42.59 8.81
C GLN A 54 11.86 41.85 10.02
N TYR A 55 12.65 41.00 10.65
CA TYR A 55 12.23 40.24 11.84
C TYR A 55 12.81 40.89 13.08
N SER A 56 12.03 40.95 14.17
CA SER A 56 12.60 41.28 15.47
C SER A 56 13.57 40.18 15.93
N GLU A 57 14.49 40.54 16.81
CA GLU A 57 15.52 39.64 17.36
C GLU A 57 14.92 38.40 18.07
N ARG A 58 13.71 38.56 18.64
CA ARG A 58 12.93 37.47 19.24
C ARG A 58 11.59 37.26 18.52
N THR A 59 11.57 36.29 17.61
CA THR A 59 10.35 35.86 16.90
C THR A 59 10.04 34.38 17.10
N CYS A 60 8.77 34.00 16.99
CA CYS A 60 8.35 32.60 16.97
C CYS A 60 8.87 31.90 15.71
N ALA A 61 9.54 30.77 15.84
CA ALA A 61 10.06 30.00 14.69
C ALA A 61 8.99 29.34 13.79
N ARG A 62 7.69 29.47 14.13
CA ARG A 62 6.59 28.86 13.37
C ARG A 62 5.63 29.87 12.76
N CYS A 63 5.29 30.94 13.46
CA CYS A 63 4.39 31.98 12.93
C CYS A 63 5.08 33.35 12.76
N GLN A 64 6.37 33.45 13.11
CA GLN A 64 7.21 34.64 12.98
C GLN A 64 6.72 35.89 13.72
N ARG A 65 5.64 35.77 14.50
CA ARG A 65 5.18 36.83 15.38
C ARG A 65 6.26 37.16 16.41
N PRO A 66 6.46 38.45 16.75
CA PRO A 66 7.39 38.86 17.80
C PRO A 66 6.98 38.23 19.13
N LEU A 67 7.97 37.82 19.90
CA LEU A 67 7.79 37.30 21.25
C LEU A 67 8.07 38.44 22.24
N GLY A 68 7.21 38.59 23.24
CA GLY A 68 7.38 39.62 24.26
C GLY A 68 8.51 39.30 25.23
N LYS A 69 8.95 40.29 26.01
CA LYS A 69 9.89 40.06 27.13
C LYS A 69 9.16 39.52 28.37
N PHE A 70 7.98 40.05 28.66
CA PHE A 70 7.21 39.73 29.87
C PHE A 70 6.01 38.81 29.60
N TRP A 71 5.24 39.08 28.53
CA TRP A 71 4.09 38.27 28.13
C TRP A 71 4.41 37.50 26.86
N ASN A 72 4.16 36.18 26.83
CA ASN A 72 4.46 35.30 25.69
C ASN A 72 5.92 35.36 25.23
N SER A 73 6.86 35.19 26.19
CA SER A 73 8.31 35.10 25.96
C SER A 73 8.76 33.89 25.13
N GLY A 74 7.78 33.03 24.81
CA GLY A 74 7.96 31.80 24.06
C GLY A 74 8.65 30.71 24.87
N ALA A 75 8.42 29.47 24.45
CA ALA A 75 9.06 28.28 25.02
C ALA A 75 9.91 27.58 23.97
N VAL A 76 10.93 26.85 24.41
CA VAL A 76 11.76 26.02 23.53
C VAL A 76 11.01 24.72 23.22
N CYS A 77 10.94 24.36 21.94
CA CYS A 77 10.39 23.09 21.49
C CYS A 77 11.32 21.93 21.88
N ARG A 78 10.81 20.89 22.57
CA ARG A 78 11.62 19.72 22.95
C ARG A 78 12.02 18.80 21.80
N GLY A 79 11.50 19.03 20.59
CA GLY A 79 11.84 18.25 19.40
C GLY A 79 12.89 18.86 18.49
N CYS A 80 13.00 20.20 18.44
CA CYS A 80 13.89 20.88 17.48
C CYS A 80 14.59 22.12 18.08
N SER A 81 14.49 22.33 19.39
CA SER A 81 15.15 23.41 20.12
C SER A 81 14.84 24.85 19.66
N HIS A 82 13.84 25.04 18.79
CA HIS A 82 13.41 26.37 18.37
C HIS A 82 12.44 27.01 19.38
N ARG A 83 12.55 28.34 19.54
CA ARG A 83 11.64 29.13 20.37
C ARG A 83 10.32 29.39 19.65
N ILE A 84 9.20 29.09 20.32
CA ILE A 84 7.85 29.19 19.76
C ILE A 84 6.87 29.88 20.71
N CYS A 85 5.88 30.57 20.16
CA CYS A 85 4.82 31.19 20.95
C CYS A 85 3.82 30.16 21.50
N SER A 86 2.99 30.59 22.44
CA SER A 86 1.98 29.74 23.08
C SER A 86 1.05 29.03 22.09
N LYS A 87 0.63 29.73 21.03
CA LYS A 87 -0.28 29.24 19.98
C LYS A 87 0.35 28.21 19.03
N CYS A 88 1.67 28.13 18.97
CA CYS A 88 2.38 27.17 18.12
C CYS A 88 2.86 25.93 18.89
N ARG A 89 2.46 25.80 20.16
CA ARG A 89 2.68 24.61 20.99
C ARG A 89 1.53 23.64 20.79
N VAL A 90 1.87 22.36 20.70
CA VAL A 90 0.93 21.24 20.75
C VAL A 90 1.33 20.38 21.93
N GLY A 91 0.37 20.10 22.82
CA GLY A 91 0.57 19.22 23.97
C GLY A 91 0.75 17.79 23.49
N VAL A 92 1.81 17.13 23.97
CA VAL A 92 2.09 15.70 23.72
C VAL A 92 1.72 14.87 24.96
N SER A 93 1.86 15.45 26.15
CA SER A 93 1.38 14.93 27.43
C SER A 93 1.14 16.10 28.40
N THR A 94 0.75 15.83 29.64
CA THR A 94 0.48 16.85 30.67
C THR A 94 1.64 17.81 30.91
N LEU A 95 2.89 17.35 30.71
CA LEU A 95 4.12 18.10 30.95
C LEU A 95 5.06 18.18 29.73
N ASP A 96 4.63 17.69 28.57
CA ASP A 96 5.42 17.70 27.35
C ASP A 96 4.72 18.41 26.19
N TRP A 97 5.46 19.26 25.48
CA TRP A 97 4.98 19.98 24.32
C TRP A 97 6.00 19.97 23.18
N LYS A 98 5.48 20.04 21.97
CA LYS A 98 6.27 20.21 20.76
C LYS A 98 5.70 21.34 19.91
N CYS A 99 6.50 21.84 18.98
CA CYS A 99 5.98 22.76 17.97
C CYS A 99 5.07 22.01 16.98
N THR A 100 4.18 22.74 16.33
CA THR A 100 3.28 22.21 15.29
C THR A 100 3.99 21.34 14.25
N VAL A 101 5.18 21.76 13.77
CA VAL A 101 5.97 20.99 12.79
C VAL A 101 6.51 19.67 13.36
N CYS A 102 7.07 19.68 14.58
CA CYS A 102 7.59 18.45 15.20
C CYS A 102 6.47 17.48 15.55
N HIS A 103 5.31 18.01 15.95
CA HIS A 103 4.11 17.22 16.16
C HIS A 103 3.65 16.57 14.84
N ALA A 104 3.45 17.36 13.78
CA ALA A 104 3.06 16.84 12.47
C ALA A 104 4.06 15.82 11.90
N TYR A 105 5.36 16.05 12.09
CA TYR A 105 6.39 15.10 11.67
C TYR A 105 6.25 13.75 12.37
N ARG A 106 6.01 13.75 13.70
CA ARG A 106 5.73 12.52 14.45
C ARG A 106 4.48 11.82 13.94
N GLU A 107 3.41 12.56 13.70
CA GLU A 107 2.16 12.01 13.18
C GLU A 107 2.34 11.34 11.82
N VAL A 108 3.05 11.99 10.90
CA VAL A 108 3.36 11.38 9.58
C VAL A 108 4.17 10.11 9.77
N LYS A 109 5.24 10.14 10.59
CA LYS A 109 6.10 8.97 10.85
C LYS A 109 5.33 7.78 11.43
N ILE A 110 4.35 8.04 12.30
CA ILE A 110 3.47 6.98 12.85
C ILE A 110 2.51 6.49 11.77
N LYS A 111 1.78 7.39 11.11
CA LYS A 111 0.75 7.07 10.13
C LYS A 111 1.28 6.42 8.85
N SER A 112 2.52 6.70 8.45
CA SER A 112 3.18 6.07 7.31
C SER A 112 3.84 4.73 7.64
N GLY A 113 3.89 4.34 8.93
CA GLY A 113 4.60 3.16 9.37
C GLY A 113 6.13 3.29 9.33
N GLU A 114 6.69 4.47 9.03
CA GLU A 114 8.14 4.71 8.99
C GLU A 114 8.84 4.31 10.29
N TRP A 115 8.19 4.52 11.44
CA TRP A 115 8.73 4.08 12.73
C TRP A 115 9.00 2.56 12.79
N PHE A 116 8.16 1.76 12.15
CA PHE A 116 8.29 0.30 12.12
C PHE A 116 9.33 -0.14 11.07
N LEU A 117 9.34 0.53 9.91
CA LEU A 117 10.31 0.24 8.86
C LEU A 117 11.75 0.52 9.32
N GLU A 118 11.96 1.62 10.04
CA GLU A 118 13.26 1.92 10.66
C GLU A 118 13.67 0.85 11.67
N GLU A 119 12.74 0.38 12.50
CA GLU A 119 13.03 -0.67 13.50
C GLU A 119 13.36 -2.01 12.81
N LYS A 120 12.59 -2.37 11.78
CA LYS A 120 12.86 -3.55 10.96
C LYS A 120 14.24 -3.46 10.29
N ALA A 121 14.62 -2.30 9.77
CA ALA A 121 15.91 -2.08 9.11
C ALA A 121 17.12 -2.28 10.03
N LYS A 122 16.96 -2.08 11.34
CA LYS A 122 18.03 -2.39 12.32
C LYS A 122 18.31 -3.89 12.43
N LYS A 123 17.27 -4.71 12.29
CA LYS A 123 17.36 -6.18 12.38
C LYS A 123 17.68 -6.81 11.02
N TYR A 124 17.17 -6.22 9.96
CA TYR A 124 17.31 -6.68 8.58
C TYR A 124 17.76 -5.48 7.74
N PRO A 125 19.08 -5.19 7.68
CA PRO A 125 19.57 -4.08 6.87
C PRO A 125 19.14 -4.29 5.41
N PRO A 126 18.68 -3.24 4.72
CA PRO A 126 18.24 -3.36 3.35
C PRO A 126 19.43 -3.74 2.47
N ASP A 127 19.30 -4.81 1.70
CA ASP A 127 20.22 -5.08 0.60
C ASP A 127 20.11 -3.90 -0.37
N ALA A 128 21.24 -3.26 -0.69
CA ALA A 128 21.31 -1.99 -1.43
C ALA A 128 20.71 -2.02 -2.86
N GLU A 129 20.20 -3.17 -3.31
CA GLU A 129 19.93 -3.44 -4.71
C GLU A 129 18.45 -3.64 -5.08
N ASN A 130 17.47 -3.48 -4.19
CA ASN A 130 16.08 -3.42 -4.66
C ASN A 130 15.06 -2.85 -3.68
N CYS A 131 14.40 -1.75 -4.06
CA CYS A 131 13.08 -1.38 -3.54
C CYS A 131 11.99 -2.39 -3.96
N GLU A 132 12.32 -3.31 -4.87
CA GLU A 132 11.42 -4.29 -5.44
C GLU A 132 11.33 -5.55 -4.58
N THR A 133 10.12 -5.81 -4.10
CA THR A 133 9.78 -7.03 -3.36
C THR A 133 9.89 -8.27 -4.25
N THR A 134 10.11 -9.43 -3.65
CA THR A 134 10.07 -10.72 -4.37
C THR A 134 8.74 -10.90 -5.13
N GLY A 135 7.63 -10.38 -4.58
CA GLY A 135 6.32 -10.40 -5.23
C GLY A 135 6.25 -9.54 -6.50
N GLU A 136 6.85 -8.35 -6.50
CA GLU A 136 6.92 -7.50 -7.70
C GLU A 136 7.76 -8.14 -8.80
N LYS A 137 8.91 -8.73 -8.44
CA LYS A 137 9.75 -9.50 -9.38
C LYS A 137 8.99 -10.67 -10.01
N LEU A 138 8.22 -11.39 -9.20
CA LEU A 138 7.35 -12.48 -9.65
C LEU A 138 6.24 -11.98 -10.58
N LEU A 139 5.58 -10.88 -10.24
CA LEU A 139 4.56 -10.29 -11.12
C LEU A 139 5.15 -9.86 -12.46
N MET A 140 6.31 -9.21 -12.48
CA MET A 140 6.96 -8.78 -13.73
C MET A 140 7.37 -9.96 -14.61
N SER A 141 7.91 -11.03 -14.02
CA SER A 141 8.32 -12.21 -14.79
C SER A 141 7.12 -12.94 -15.41
N TYR A 142 6.03 -13.13 -14.66
CA TYR A 142 4.83 -13.82 -15.14
C TYR A 142 3.98 -12.96 -16.09
N GLN A 143 3.94 -11.63 -15.92
CA GLN A 143 3.35 -10.74 -16.92
C GLN A 143 4.09 -10.85 -18.26
N ARG A 144 5.42 -10.87 -18.26
CA ARG A 144 6.22 -11.07 -19.48
C ARG A 144 5.97 -12.42 -20.15
N LEU A 145 5.78 -13.48 -19.36
CA LEU A 145 5.46 -14.83 -19.88
C LEU A 145 4.06 -14.90 -20.49
N SER A 146 3.06 -14.20 -19.93
CA SER A 146 1.70 -14.17 -20.48
C SER A 146 1.59 -13.47 -21.85
N HIS A 147 2.56 -12.61 -22.19
CA HIS A 147 2.66 -11.96 -23.51
C HIS A 147 3.27 -12.88 -24.58
N ILE A 148 3.87 -14.00 -24.18
CA ILE A 148 4.32 -15.05 -25.10
C ILE A 148 3.13 -16.02 -25.19
N ALA A 149 2.35 -15.90 -26.26
CA ALA A 149 1.30 -16.87 -26.55
C ALA A 149 1.96 -18.25 -26.67
N VAL A 150 1.83 -19.09 -25.62
CA VAL A 150 2.10 -20.52 -25.77
C VAL A 150 0.97 -21.03 -26.65
N VAL A 151 1.24 -21.08 -27.95
CA VAL A 151 0.39 -21.81 -28.91
C VAL A 151 0.22 -23.20 -28.30
N PRO A 152 -1.02 -23.66 -28.02
CA PRO A 152 -1.21 -25.03 -27.58
C PRO A 152 -0.53 -25.93 -28.62
N PRO A 153 0.29 -26.92 -28.21
CA PRO A 153 0.98 -27.77 -29.16
C PRO A 153 -0.04 -28.29 -30.15
N THR A 154 0.23 -28.07 -31.45
CA THR A 154 -0.63 -28.53 -32.53
C THR A 154 -0.98 -29.99 -32.26
N PRO A 155 -2.27 -30.35 -32.14
CA PRO A 155 -2.62 -31.75 -31.93
C PRO A 155 -1.97 -32.57 -33.04
N PRO A 156 -1.34 -33.72 -32.72
CA PRO A 156 -0.72 -34.56 -33.73
C PRO A 156 -1.75 -34.87 -34.82
N PRO A 157 -1.35 -34.88 -36.11
CA PRO A 157 -2.26 -35.16 -37.20
C PRO A 157 -3.03 -36.44 -36.90
N SER A 158 -4.35 -36.37 -36.90
CA SER A 158 -5.21 -37.54 -36.74
C SER A 158 -4.89 -38.47 -37.91
N TYR A 159 -4.22 -39.58 -37.63
CA TYR A 159 -4.14 -40.68 -38.57
C TYR A 159 -5.54 -41.25 -38.70
N ASP A 160 -6.17 -41.02 -39.85
CA ASP A 160 -7.43 -41.66 -40.21
C ASP A 160 -7.21 -43.18 -40.23
N ALA A 161 -7.74 -43.87 -39.22
CA ALA A 161 -7.83 -45.33 -39.25
C ALA A 161 -8.91 -45.74 -40.25
N PRO A 162 -8.72 -46.84 -41.01
CA PRO A 162 -9.67 -47.28 -42.03
C PRO A 162 -10.99 -47.73 -41.40
N PRO A 163 -12.11 -47.68 -42.16
CA PRO A 163 -13.43 -47.78 -41.59
C PRO A 163 -13.72 -49.23 -41.17
N PHE A 164 -14.01 -49.44 -39.89
CA PHE A 164 -14.63 -50.66 -39.41
C PHE A 164 -15.96 -50.34 -38.71
N ASN A 165 -16.93 -51.22 -38.98
CA ASN A 165 -18.37 -51.01 -38.97
C ASN A 165 -19.01 -50.47 -37.67
N ARG A 166 -20.06 -49.67 -37.87
CA ARG A 166 -21.04 -49.20 -36.87
C ARG A 166 -21.61 -50.35 -36.04
N LEU A 167 -21.42 -50.32 -34.72
CA LEU A 167 -22.45 -50.74 -33.76
C LEU A 167 -22.45 -49.76 -32.58
N ALA A 168 -23.66 -49.30 -32.25
CA ALA A 168 -23.97 -48.20 -31.37
C ALA A 168 -23.58 -48.43 -29.91
N VAL A 169 -23.01 -47.41 -29.26
CA VAL A 169 -23.06 -47.26 -27.80
C VAL A 169 -23.52 -45.84 -27.47
N ARG A 170 -24.57 -45.80 -26.64
CA ARG A 170 -25.49 -44.70 -26.37
C ARG A 170 -24.83 -43.53 -25.64
N GLU A 171 -25.17 -42.29 -26.04
CA GLU A 171 -24.92 -41.09 -25.25
C GLU A 171 -25.68 -41.15 -23.91
N ILE A 172 -24.99 -40.89 -22.81
CA ILE A 172 -25.60 -40.57 -21.52
C ILE A 172 -25.50 -39.06 -21.33
N ARG A 173 -26.64 -38.37 -21.50
CA ARG A 173 -26.81 -36.95 -21.20
C ARG A 173 -27.16 -36.83 -19.72
N ILE A 174 -26.25 -36.32 -18.90
CA ILE A 174 -26.53 -36.01 -17.49
C ILE A 174 -27.16 -34.62 -17.44
N VAL A 175 -28.45 -34.57 -17.13
CA VAL A 175 -29.19 -33.35 -16.77
C VAL A 175 -29.31 -33.35 -15.25
N HIS A 176 -28.90 -32.26 -14.60
CA HIS A 176 -29.08 -32.04 -13.17
C HIS A 176 -30.47 -31.45 -12.92
N GLU A 177 -31.31 -32.12 -12.15
CA GLU A 177 -32.54 -31.55 -11.57
C GLU A 177 -32.62 -31.94 -10.09
N THR A 178 -32.84 -30.95 -9.24
CA THR A 178 -32.88 -31.04 -7.78
C THR A 178 -34.30 -31.38 -7.34
N GLN A 179 -34.48 -32.46 -6.56
CA GLN A 179 -35.77 -32.83 -5.97
C GLN A 179 -36.07 -32.03 -4.70
N ARG A 180 -37.35 -31.66 -4.50
CA ARG A 180 -38.30 -32.27 -3.51
C ARG A 180 -39.56 -31.40 -3.39
N GLU A 181 -40.74 -31.97 -3.67
CA GLU A 181 -41.69 -32.61 -2.71
C GLU A 181 -42.38 -31.57 -1.80
N THR A 182 -43.70 -31.51 -1.56
CA THR A 182 -44.82 -32.48 -1.63
C THR A 182 -46.16 -31.77 -1.35
N GLY A 183 -47.28 -32.39 -1.75
CA GLY A 183 -48.62 -32.31 -1.08
C GLY A 183 -49.65 -31.51 -1.88
N GLU A 184 -50.65 -32.14 -2.54
CA GLU A 184 -51.96 -32.55 -1.94
C GLU A 184 -52.66 -31.37 -1.24
N GLY A 185 -53.87 -30.92 -1.55
CA GLY A 185 -54.97 -31.32 -2.42
C GLY A 185 -56.16 -30.37 -2.13
N GLU A 186 -57.19 -30.47 -2.98
CA GLU A 186 -58.59 -30.07 -2.74
C GLU A 186 -59.04 -28.59 -2.70
N ALA A 187 -59.61 -28.19 -3.84
CA ALA A 187 -60.92 -27.56 -4.04
C ALA A 187 -61.69 -26.97 -2.84
N SER A 188 -61.84 -25.64 -2.81
CA SER A 188 -63.09 -24.90 -3.06
C SER A 188 -62.83 -23.40 -3.04
#